data_AF-A0A5E6NU49-F1
#
_entry.id   AF-A0A5E6NU49-F1
#
_cell.length_a   1.000
_cell.length_b   1.000
_cell.length_c   1.000
_cell.angle_alpha   90.00
_cell.angle_beta   90.00
_cell.angle_gamma   90.00
#
_symmetry.space_group_name_H-M   'P 1'
#
loop_
_entity.id
_entity.type
_entity.pdbx_description
1 polymer ?
#
loop_
_entity_poly.entity_id
_entity_poly.type
_entity_poly.pdbx_seq_one_letter_code
_entity_poly.pdbx_strand_id
1 'polypeptide(L)'
;MPEVGRFADGVAVKQIGEVTYRIAKEVVDEVVLVSNDEICAAIKDIYEDVRSIAEPAGALATAGLKKYIKQNNIAGENLVAIVSGANVNFDRLRYIAERADLGEHNEAIIAATIDEKPGSFLKFCQLLDNHTITEFNYRYTPSNQARIFVGVALSKGLDEKQVLIDKLSQSFDVLDMSNNSIAKTHIRYMVGGALMLVMRFCIALNFLSALVLY
;
A
#
# COMPACT_ATOMS: atom_id res chain seq x y z
N MET A 1 -11.14 -29.09 -0.84
CA MET A 1 -10.19 -28.25 -0.07
C MET A 1 -10.69 -28.10 1.36
N PRO A 2 -9.83 -28.17 2.39
CA PRO A 2 -10.25 -28.06 3.78
C PRO A 2 -10.75 -26.65 4.14
N GLU A 3 -10.21 -25.60 3.50
CA GLU A 3 -10.61 -24.22 3.73
C GLU A 3 -10.59 -23.41 2.41
N VAL A 4 -11.51 -22.45 2.28
CA VAL A 4 -11.62 -21.59 1.10
C VAL A 4 -11.58 -20.14 1.54
N GLY A 5 -10.68 -19.35 0.95
CA GLY A 5 -10.55 -17.94 1.24
C GLY A 5 -11.83 -17.18 0.89
N ARG A 6 -12.30 -16.33 1.80
CA ARG A 6 -13.54 -15.54 1.63
C ARG A 6 -13.32 -14.17 0.98
N PHE A 7 -12.11 -13.89 0.52
CA PHE A 7 -11.79 -12.56 -0.02
C PHE A 7 -12.48 -12.32 -1.36
N ALA A 8 -12.47 -13.30 -2.26
CA ALA A 8 -13.26 -13.33 -3.48
C ALA A 8 -14.37 -14.39 -3.32
N ASP A 9 -15.38 -14.05 -2.54
CA ASP A 9 -16.51 -14.91 -2.20
C ASP A 9 -17.29 -15.41 -3.42
N GLY A 10 -17.44 -14.57 -4.45
CA GLY A 10 -18.05 -14.96 -5.73
C GLY A 10 -17.37 -16.13 -6.47
N VAL A 11 -16.11 -16.42 -6.15
CA VAL A 11 -15.35 -17.56 -6.70
C VAL A 11 -14.87 -18.53 -5.62
N ALA A 12 -15.30 -18.36 -4.37
CA ALA A 12 -14.90 -19.17 -3.23
C ALA A 12 -15.61 -20.54 -3.24
N VAL A 13 -15.29 -21.37 -4.25
CA VAL A 13 -15.94 -22.65 -4.49
C VAL A 13 -15.11 -23.80 -3.90
N LYS A 14 -15.74 -24.66 -3.08
CA LYS A 14 -15.08 -25.83 -2.46
C LYS A 14 -14.75 -26.95 -3.45
N GLN A 15 -15.63 -27.14 -4.43
CA GLN A 15 -15.52 -28.15 -5.47
C GLN A 15 -16.03 -27.56 -6.79
N ILE A 16 -15.16 -27.57 -7.79
CA ILE A 16 -15.48 -27.10 -9.13
C ILE A 16 -16.62 -27.94 -9.74
N GLY A 17 -17.48 -27.30 -10.52
CA GLY A 17 -18.59 -27.98 -11.20
C GLY A 17 -18.09 -29.02 -12.19
N GLU A 18 -18.71 -30.21 -12.21
CA GLU A 18 -18.26 -31.34 -13.03
C GLU A 18 -18.31 -31.02 -14.53
N VAL A 19 -19.44 -30.51 -15.01
CA VAL A 19 -19.66 -30.23 -16.43
C VAL A 19 -18.76 -29.10 -16.93
N THR A 20 -18.67 -28.00 -16.17
CA THR A 20 -17.84 -26.85 -16.55
C THR A 20 -16.35 -27.18 -16.49
N TYR A 21 -15.93 -27.97 -15.50
CA TYR A 21 -14.54 -28.43 -15.42
C TYR A 21 -14.17 -29.33 -16.59
N ARG A 22 -15.05 -30.26 -16.99
CA ARG A 22 -14.81 -31.13 -18.14
C ARG A 22 -14.57 -30.32 -19.41
N ILE A 23 -15.41 -29.31 -19.67
CA ILE A 23 -15.25 -28.42 -20.84
C ILE A 23 -13.97 -27.60 -20.70
N ALA A 24 -13.73 -26.98 -19.54
CA ALA A 24 -12.56 -26.14 -19.29
C ALA A 24 -11.25 -26.91 -19.53
N LYS A 25 -11.18 -28.19 -19.18
CA LYS A 25 -10.00 -29.04 -19.41
C LYS A 25 -9.65 -29.21 -20.90
N GLU A 26 -10.62 -29.05 -21.79
CA GLU A 26 -10.42 -29.17 -23.24
C GLU A 26 -10.11 -27.83 -23.93
N VAL A 27 -10.58 -26.71 -23.36
CA VAL A 27 -10.53 -25.39 -24.04
C VAL A 27 -9.69 -24.32 -23.32
N VAL A 28 -9.29 -24.55 -22.08
CA VAL A 28 -8.45 -23.61 -21.31
C VAL A 28 -7.00 -24.03 -21.43
N ASP A 29 -6.17 -23.16 -22.01
CA ASP A 29 -4.74 -23.41 -22.19
C ASP A 29 -3.96 -23.33 -20.88
N GLU A 30 -4.29 -22.36 -20.02
CA GLU A 30 -3.54 -22.08 -18.80
C GLU A 30 -4.44 -21.57 -17.65
N VAL A 31 -4.02 -21.85 -16.42
CA VAL A 31 -4.64 -21.33 -15.19
C VAL A 31 -3.61 -20.52 -14.42
N VAL A 32 -3.93 -19.23 -14.20
CA VAL A 32 -3.08 -18.31 -13.43
C VAL A 32 -3.63 -18.12 -12.03
N LEU A 33 -2.78 -18.30 -11.02
CA LEU A 33 -3.12 -18.06 -9.61
C LEU A 33 -2.70 -16.65 -9.19
N VAL A 34 -3.59 -15.96 -8.48
CA VAL A 34 -3.36 -14.61 -7.95
C VAL A 34 -3.58 -14.53 -6.45
N SER A 35 -2.86 -13.63 -5.82
CA SER A 35 -2.95 -13.28 -4.41
C SER A 35 -4.00 -12.20 -4.16
N ASN A 36 -4.42 -12.03 -2.91
CA ASN A 36 -5.36 -10.97 -2.53
C ASN A 36 -4.80 -9.57 -2.80
N ASP A 37 -3.50 -9.37 -2.65
CA ASP A 37 -2.86 -8.07 -2.89
C ASP A 37 -2.85 -7.75 -4.40
N GLU A 38 -2.58 -8.75 -5.27
CA GLU A 38 -2.71 -8.61 -6.73
C GLU A 38 -4.16 -8.28 -7.13
N ILE A 39 -5.17 -8.86 -6.47
CA ILE A 39 -6.58 -8.53 -6.69
C ILE A 39 -6.87 -7.08 -6.26
N CYS A 40 -6.35 -6.62 -5.11
CA CYS A 40 -6.56 -5.25 -4.65
C CYS A 40 -5.96 -4.21 -5.62
N ALA A 41 -4.74 -4.47 -6.11
CA ALA A 41 -4.12 -3.65 -7.15
C ALA A 41 -4.98 -3.61 -8.43
N ALA A 42 -5.52 -4.75 -8.88
CA ALA A 42 -6.38 -4.80 -10.05
C ALA A 42 -7.70 -4.02 -9.86
N ILE A 43 -8.31 -4.02 -8.67
CA ILE A 43 -9.49 -3.19 -8.38
C ILE A 43 -9.13 -1.70 -8.51
N LYS A 44 -7.96 -1.30 -7.99
CA LYS A 44 -7.45 0.07 -8.09
C LYS A 44 -7.25 0.48 -9.55
N ASP A 45 -6.58 -0.34 -10.36
CA ASP A 45 -6.37 -0.03 -11.79
C ASP A 45 -7.71 0.15 -12.52
N ILE A 46 -8.68 -0.77 -12.33
CA ILE A 46 -10.01 -0.68 -12.96
C ILE A 46 -10.70 0.63 -12.57
N TYR A 47 -10.58 1.05 -11.31
CA TYR A 47 -11.14 2.31 -10.86
C TYR A 47 -10.42 3.53 -11.46
N GLU A 48 -9.09 3.52 -11.53
CA GLU A 48 -8.32 4.64 -12.06
C GLU A 48 -8.55 4.84 -13.56
N ASP A 49 -8.59 3.74 -14.33
CA ASP A 49 -8.70 3.76 -15.78
C ASP A 49 -10.12 4.02 -16.28
N VAL A 50 -11.10 3.28 -15.77
CA VAL A 50 -12.48 3.28 -16.30
C VAL A 50 -13.52 3.76 -15.30
N ARG A 51 -13.12 4.17 -14.09
CA ARG A 51 -14.02 4.66 -13.02
C ARG A 51 -15.11 3.66 -12.62
N SER A 52 -14.84 2.38 -12.84
CA SER A 52 -15.70 1.28 -12.41
C SER A 52 -15.17 0.70 -11.10
N ILE A 53 -16.07 0.35 -10.19
CA ILE A 53 -15.71 -0.28 -8.92
C ILE A 53 -15.97 -1.78 -9.03
N ALA A 54 -14.92 -2.55 -9.27
CA ALA A 54 -15.00 -4.01 -9.31
C ALA A 54 -15.05 -4.59 -7.89
N GLU A 55 -15.82 -5.65 -7.72
CA GLU A 55 -15.69 -6.51 -6.55
C GLU A 55 -14.43 -7.39 -6.68
N PRO A 56 -13.96 -8.04 -5.60
CA PRO A 56 -12.76 -8.89 -5.67
C PRO A 56 -12.83 -9.99 -6.72
N ALA A 57 -13.97 -10.67 -6.85
CA ALA A 57 -14.18 -11.66 -7.91
C ALA A 57 -14.19 -11.01 -9.31
N GLY A 58 -14.75 -9.81 -9.42
CA GLY A 58 -14.78 -8.97 -10.62
C GLY A 58 -13.39 -8.61 -11.14
N ALA A 59 -12.42 -8.40 -10.26
CA ALA A 59 -11.07 -7.99 -10.63
C ALA A 59 -10.08 -9.16 -10.86
N LEU A 60 -10.49 -10.41 -10.62
CA LEU A 60 -9.61 -11.58 -10.73
C LEU A 60 -8.97 -11.74 -12.11
N ALA A 61 -9.77 -11.56 -13.17
CA ALA A 61 -9.28 -11.72 -14.54
C ALA A 61 -8.21 -10.67 -14.86
N THR A 62 -8.42 -9.42 -14.42
CA THR A 62 -7.45 -8.33 -14.61
C THR A 62 -6.16 -8.58 -13.84
N ALA A 63 -6.26 -9.03 -12.58
CA ALA A 63 -5.08 -9.41 -11.79
C ALA A 63 -4.29 -10.55 -12.45
N GLY A 64 -4.99 -11.59 -12.92
CA GLY A 64 -4.40 -12.72 -13.62
C GLY A 64 -3.71 -12.30 -14.91
N LEU A 65 -4.37 -11.44 -15.69
CA LEU A 65 -3.82 -10.92 -16.95
C LEU A 65 -2.56 -10.10 -16.72
N LYS A 66 -2.54 -9.17 -15.76
CA LYS A 66 -1.34 -8.39 -15.39
C LYS A 66 -0.18 -9.30 -15.03
N LYS A 67 -0.43 -10.34 -14.23
CA LYS A 67 0.57 -11.33 -13.83
C LYS A 67 1.10 -12.12 -15.02
N TYR A 68 0.20 -12.58 -15.88
CA TYR A 68 0.53 -13.36 -17.07
C TYR A 68 1.39 -12.55 -18.06
N ILE A 69 1.04 -11.29 -18.31
CA ILE A 69 1.83 -10.36 -19.14
C ILE A 69 3.25 -10.23 -18.58
N LYS A 70 3.39 -10.00 -17.27
CA LYS A 70 4.68 -9.85 -16.61
C LYS A 70 5.53 -11.12 -16.66
N GLN A 71 4.92 -12.29 -16.48
CA GLN A 71 5.63 -13.57 -16.49
C GLN A 71 6.13 -13.96 -17.89
N ASN A 72 5.36 -13.62 -18.92
CA ASN A 72 5.65 -13.99 -20.31
C ASN A 72 6.27 -12.86 -21.14
N ASN A 73 6.54 -11.68 -20.53
CA ASN A 73 7.07 -10.49 -21.20
C ASN A 73 6.28 -10.11 -22.47
N ILE A 74 4.95 -10.18 -22.39
CA ILE A 74 4.07 -9.90 -23.54
C ILE A 74 4.03 -8.39 -23.80
N ALA A 75 4.20 -7.99 -25.06
CA ALA A 75 4.11 -6.60 -25.49
C ALA A 75 3.49 -6.51 -26.90
N GLY A 76 2.69 -5.48 -27.14
CA GLY A 76 2.10 -5.20 -28.46
C GLY A 76 0.89 -6.08 -28.84
N GLU A 77 0.39 -6.88 -27.91
CA GLU A 77 -0.74 -7.79 -28.13
C GLU A 77 -2.07 -7.20 -27.62
N ASN A 78 -3.18 -7.61 -28.23
CA ASN A 78 -4.52 -7.27 -27.76
C ASN A 78 -4.99 -8.29 -26.74
N LEU A 79 -5.18 -7.85 -25.50
CA LEU A 79 -5.54 -8.70 -24.38
C LEU A 79 -6.85 -8.22 -23.73
N VAL A 80 -7.69 -9.16 -23.31
CA VAL A 80 -9.01 -8.85 -22.73
C VAL A 80 -9.14 -9.54 -21.38
N ALA A 81 -9.57 -8.78 -20.38
CA ALA A 81 -9.98 -9.28 -19.07
C ALA A 81 -11.47 -8.99 -18.84
N ILE A 82 -12.17 -9.94 -18.23
CA ILE A 82 -13.61 -9.80 -17.93
C ILE A 82 -13.76 -9.26 -16.52
N VAL A 83 -14.42 -8.09 -16.40
CA VAL A 83 -14.89 -7.59 -15.11
C VAL A 83 -16.24 -8.22 -14.80
N SER A 84 -16.23 -9.28 -13.98
CA SER A 84 -17.40 -10.16 -13.80
C SER A 84 -18.44 -9.65 -12.78
N GLY A 85 -18.09 -8.69 -11.93
CA GLY A 85 -18.98 -8.20 -10.87
C GLY A 85 -18.50 -6.93 -10.19
N ALA A 86 -19.43 -6.24 -9.53
CA ALA A 86 -19.25 -4.93 -8.90
C ALA A 86 -20.01 -4.79 -7.56
N ASN A 87 -20.44 -5.90 -6.96
CA ASN A 87 -21.21 -5.88 -5.71
C ASN A 87 -20.29 -5.75 -4.50
N VAL A 88 -19.70 -4.56 -4.33
CA VAL A 88 -18.79 -4.28 -3.22
C VAL A 88 -19.47 -3.39 -2.17
N ASN A 89 -19.27 -3.72 -0.89
CA ASN A 89 -19.64 -2.84 0.22
C ASN A 89 -18.60 -1.71 0.35
N PHE A 90 -19.06 -0.48 0.60
CA PHE A 90 -18.23 0.70 0.81
C PHE A 90 -17.17 0.50 1.92
N ASP A 91 -17.52 -0.16 3.03
CA ASP A 91 -16.56 -0.46 4.11
C ASP A 91 -15.39 -1.32 3.64
N ARG A 92 -15.64 -2.16 2.63
CA ARG A 92 -14.63 -3.06 2.03
C ARG A 92 -13.63 -2.29 1.18
N LEU A 93 -14.02 -1.13 0.63
CA LEU A 93 -13.12 -0.29 -0.17
C LEU A 93 -11.95 0.23 0.66
N ARG A 94 -12.18 0.52 1.94
CA ARG A 94 -11.09 0.91 2.85
C ARG A 94 -10.01 -0.18 2.92
N TYR A 95 -10.42 -1.43 3.14
CA TYR A 95 -9.50 -2.57 3.18
C TYR A 95 -8.77 -2.76 1.84
N ILE A 96 -9.50 -2.63 0.73
CA ILE A 96 -8.93 -2.77 -0.62
C ILE A 96 -7.89 -1.66 -0.88
N ALA A 97 -8.21 -0.41 -0.55
CA ALA A 97 -7.31 0.73 -0.70
C ALA A 97 -6.05 0.54 0.14
N GLU A 98 -6.21 0.21 1.44
CA GLU A 98 -5.09 -0.07 2.34
C GLU A 98 -4.21 -1.21 1.77
N ARG A 99 -4.79 -2.28 1.22
CA ARG A 99 -4.03 -3.42 0.68
C ARG A 99 -3.38 -3.16 -0.67
N ALA A 100 -4.03 -2.42 -1.56
CA ALA A 100 -3.45 -2.05 -2.85
C ALA A 100 -2.16 -1.25 -2.63
N ASP A 101 -2.18 -0.28 -1.71
CA ASP A 101 -1.01 0.55 -1.41
C ASP A 101 0.13 -0.27 -0.77
N LEU A 102 -0.19 -1.30 0.01
CA LEU A 102 0.81 -2.20 0.60
C LEU A 102 1.56 -3.03 -0.44
N GLY A 103 0.87 -3.44 -1.52
CA GLY A 103 1.39 -4.31 -2.57
C GLY A 103 2.22 -3.61 -3.65
N GLU A 104 2.03 -2.31 -3.85
CA GLU A 104 2.66 -1.59 -4.96
C GLU A 104 4.04 -1.01 -4.65
N HIS A 105 4.55 -1.14 -3.42
CA HIS A 105 5.78 -0.46 -2.98
C HIS A 105 5.76 1.08 -3.23
N ASN A 106 4.55 1.66 -3.26
CA ASN A 106 4.31 3.09 -3.53
C ASN A 106 4.50 3.98 -2.30
N GLU A 107 4.84 3.41 -1.15
CA GLU A 107 5.11 4.13 0.09
C GLU A 107 6.37 3.58 0.76
N ALA A 108 7.29 4.47 1.12
CA ALA A 108 8.40 4.19 2.01
C ALA A 108 7.98 4.44 3.46
N ILE A 109 8.17 3.47 4.34
CA ILE A 109 8.00 3.65 5.77
C ILE A 109 9.37 3.67 6.43
N ILE A 110 9.67 4.79 7.06
CA ILE A 110 10.99 5.11 7.58
C ILE A 110 10.88 5.41 9.08
N ALA A 111 11.66 4.69 9.89
CA ALA A 111 11.90 5.08 11.27
C ALA A 111 13.28 5.74 11.35
N ALA A 112 13.34 7.00 11.79
CA ALA A 112 14.59 7.74 11.93
C ALA A 112 14.83 8.20 13.36
N THR A 113 16.07 8.14 13.80
CA THR A 113 16.51 8.69 15.09
C THR A 113 17.18 10.05 14.83
N ILE A 114 16.64 11.11 15.43
CA ILE A 114 17.15 12.47 15.31
C ILE A 114 17.51 13.05 16.69
N ASP A 115 18.39 14.04 16.72
CA ASP A 115 18.71 14.76 17.97
C ASP A 115 17.47 15.52 18.47
N GLU A 116 17.13 15.39 19.76
CA GLU A 116 16.03 16.10 20.42
C GLU A 116 16.45 17.56 20.74
N LYS A 117 16.69 18.34 19.68
CA LYS A 117 17.12 19.75 19.71
C LYS A 117 16.29 20.59 18.74
N PRO A 118 16.06 21.88 19.04
CA PRO A 118 15.41 22.79 18.12
C PRO A 118 16.10 22.80 16.74
N GLY A 119 15.32 22.66 15.68
CA GLY A 119 15.81 22.66 14.29
C GLY A 119 16.18 21.28 13.72
N SER A 120 16.33 20.23 14.53
CA SER A 120 16.60 18.87 14.02
C SER A 120 15.48 18.36 13.11
N PHE A 121 14.23 18.59 13.52
CA PHE A 121 13.05 18.23 12.71
C PHE A 121 13.02 18.95 11.37
N LEU A 122 13.31 20.26 11.35
CA LEU A 122 13.33 21.05 10.12
C LEU A 122 14.39 20.53 9.16
N LYS A 123 15.59 20.20 9.66
CA LYS A 123 16.66 19.59 8.86
C LYS A 123 16.23 18.26 8.26
N PHE A 124 15.54 17.42 9.05
CA PHE A 124 15.01 16.15 8.56
C PHE A 124 14.00 16.38 7.43
N CYS A 125 13.01 17.27 7.61
CA CYS A 125 12.04 17.60 6.57
C CYS A 125 12.69 18.19 5.31
N GLN A 126 13.74 19.00 5.47
CA GLN A 126 14.50 19.54 4.33
C GLN A 126 15.19 18.45 3.51
N LEU A 127 15.65 17.36 4.14
CA LEU A 127 16.26 16.24 3.41
C LEU A 127 15.24 15.37 2.65
N LEU A 128 13.97 15.40 3.06
CA LEU A 128 12.87 14.77 2.32
C LEU A 128 12.53 15.51 1.02
N ASP A 129 13.10 16.69 0.76
CA ASP A 129 12.88 17.51 -0.44
C ASP A 129 11.39 17.67 -0.79
N ASN A 130 11.01 17.29 -2.02
CA ASN A 130 9.67 17.42 -2.60
C ASN A 130 8.83 16.14 -2.48
N HIS A 131 9.25 15.16 -1.68
CA HIS A 131 8.44 13.96 -1.52
C HIS A 131 7.16 14.27 -0.72
N THR A 132 6.05 13.64 -1.12
CA THR A 132 4.79 13.80 -0.41
C THR A 132 4.82 12.96 0.87
N ILE A 133 4.67 13.62 2.01
CA ILE A 133 4.59 12.96 3.31
C ILE A 133 3.15 12.47 3.51
N THR A 134 2.99 11.15 3.61
CA THR A 134 1.70 10.50 3.87
C THR A 134 1.40 10.39 5.36
N GLU A 135 2.45 10.26 6.18
CA GLU A 135 2.32 10.13 7.61
C GLU A 135 3.58 10.67 8.31
N PHE A 136 3.39 11.33 9.45
CA PHE A 136 4.49 11.77 10.29
C PHE A 136 4.09 11.67 11.75
N ASN A 137 4.61 10.64 12.42
CA ASN A 137 4.35 10.39 13.82
C ASN A 137 5.62 10.62 14.63
N TYR A 138 5.52 11.50 15.61
CA TYR A 138 6.58 11.75 16.58
C TYR A 138 6.00 11.76 17.98
N ARG A 139 6.78 11.24 18.91
CA ARG A 139 6.45 11.32 20.33
C ARG A 139 7.68 11.70 21.14
N TYR A 140 7.52 12.77 21.92
CA TYR A 140 8.54 13.19 22.86
C TYR A 140 8.86 12.08 23.86
N THR A 141 10.15 11.82 24.02
CA THR A 141 10.70 10.93 25.03
C THR A 141 11.78 11.71 25.77
N PRO A 142 11.91 11.61 27.11
CA PRO A 142 12.98 12.27 27.87
C PRO A 142 14.33 11.60 27.61
N SER A 143 14.80 11.71 26.39
CA SER A 143 16.05 11.20 25.84
C SER A 143 16.66 12.31 24.99
N ASN A 144 17.99 12.32 24.84
CA ASN A 144 18.66 13.23 23.91
C ASN A 144 18.38 12.88 22.44
N GLN A 145 17.72 11.75 22.18
CA GLN A 145 17.34 11.27 20.86
C GLN A 145 15.83 11.09 20.76
N ALA A 146 15.27 11.65 19.69
CA ALA A 146 13.90 11.50 19.25
C ALA A 146 13.82 10.37 18.22
N ARG A 147 12.78 9.54 18.30
CA ARG A 147 12.44 8.59 17.23
C ARG A 147 11.21 9.11 16.50
N ILE A 148 11.35 9.27 15.19
CA ILE A 148 10.27 9.68 14.30
C ILE A 148 9.92 8.52 13.37
N PHE A 149 8.65 8.43 13.03
CA PHE A 149 8.10 7.46 12.09
C PHE A 149 7.44 8.22 10.95
N VAL A 150 7.88 7.96 9.72
CA VAL A 150 7.55 8.79 8.56
C VAL A 150 7.15 7.90 7.39
N GLY A 151 5.97 8.17 6.84
CA GLY A 151 5.50 7.61 5.57
C GLY A 151 5.76 8.60 4.44
N VAL A 152 6.36 8.14 3.35
CA VAL A 152 6.70 8.94 2.18
C VAL A 152 6.16 8.26 0.93
N ALA A 153 5.32 8.96 0.16
CA ALA A 153 4.85 8.44 -1.12
C ALA A 153 5.97 8.41 -2.17
N LEU A 154 6.04 7.34 -2.93
CA LEU A 154 7.04 7.07 -3.97
C LEU A 154 6.36 7.06 -5.33
N SER A 155 6.97 7.72 -6.32
CA SER A 155 6.48 7.74 -7.71
C SER A 155 7.26 6.80 -8.64
N LYS A 156 8.51 6.47 -8.29
CA LYS A 156 9.40 5.58 -9.05
C LYS A 156 9.71 4.28 -8.30
N GLY A 157 8.90 3.95 -7.30
CA GLY A 157 9.00 2.71 -6.55
C GLY A 157 10.34 2.53 -5.80
N LEU A 158 10.93 1.33 -5.92
CA LEU A 158 12.05 0.89 -5.09
C LEU A 158 13.36 1.68 -5.33
N ASP A 159 13.60 2.14 -6.55
CA ASP A 159 14.83 2.89 -6.88
C ASP A 159 14.86 4.24 -6.15
N GLU A 160 13.73 4.96 -6.17
CA GLU A 160 13.56 6.22 -5.43
C GLU A 160 13.64 6.00 -3.92
N LYS A 161 13.04 4.91 -3.43
CA LYS A 161 13.15 4.52 -2.02
C LYS A 161 14.60 4.37 -1.58
N GLN A 162 15.41 3.66 -2.36
CA GLN A 162 16.81 3.41 -2.00
C GLN A 162 17.61 4.71 -1.95
N VAL A 163 17.45 5.57 -2.96
CA VAL A 163 18.09 6.90 -2.99
C VAL A 163 17.69 7.75 -1.78
N LEU A 164 16.42 7.73 -1.39
CA LEU A 164 15.92 8.46 -0.24
C LEU A 164 16.54 7.94 1.07
N ILE A 165 16.57 6.63 1.27
CA ILE A 165 17.16 6.00 2.46
C ILE A 165 18.65 6.32 2.53
N ASP A 166 19.38 6.18 1.42
CA ASP A 166 20.83 6.44 1.37
C ASP A 166 21.13 7.91 1.70
N LYS A 167 20.32 8.85 1.20
CA LYS A 167 20.45 10.27 1.52
C LYS A 167 20.20 10.57 3.00
N LEU A 168 19.14 9.99 3.58
CA LEU A 168 18.82 10.20 4.99
C LEU A 168 19.86 9.56 5.92
N SER A 169 20.39 8.39 5.54
CA SER A 169 21.40 7.65 6.32
C SER A 169 22.75 8.38 6.45
N GLN A 170 23.01 9.39 5.62
CA GLN A 170 24.20 10.24 5.76
C GLN A 170 24.13 11.17 6.97
N SER A 171 22.92 11.53 7.41
CA SER A 171 22.69 12.54 8.47
C SER A 171 21.99 11.98 9.70
N PHE A 172 21.28 10.86 9.57
CA PHE A 172 20.44 10.28 10.61
C PHE A 172 20.62 8.77 10.67
N ASP A 173 20.33 8.18 11.82
CA ASP A 173 20.20 6.73 11.95
C ASP A 173 18.81 6.33 11.48
N VAL A 174 18.74 5.58 10.38
CA VAL A 174 17.51 5.31 9.62
C VAL A 174 17.28 3.81 9.49
N LEU A 175 16.05 3.39 9.74
CA LEU A 175 15.58 2.02 9.57
C LEU A 175 14.46 1.99 8.52
N ASP A 176 14.69 1.26 7.43
CA ASP A 176 13.65 0.97 6.43
C ASP A 176 12.68 -0.08 6.99
N MET A 177 11.42 0.32 7.16
CA MET A 177 10.33 -0.53 7.60
C MET A 177 9.31 -0.82 6.49
N SER A 178 9.60 -0.46 5.24
CA SER A 178 8.67 -0.57 4.09
C SER A 178 8.30 -2.02 3.77
N ASN A 179 9.16 -2.99 4.10
CA ASN A 179 8.88 -4.43 3.95
C ASN A 179 8.36 -5.07 5.25
N ASN A 180 8.18 -4.30 6.32
CA ASN A 180 7.68 -4.80 7.59
C ASN A 180 6.16 -4.69 7.64
N SER A 181 5.47 -5.82 7.46
CA SER A 181 4.01 -5.90 7.49
C SER A 181 3.42 -5.43 8.82
N ILE A 182 4.13 -5.60 9.94
CA ILE A 182 3.71 -5.12 11.27
C ILE A 182 3.82 -3.60 11.32
N ALA A 183 4.86 -3.01 10.72
CA ALA A 183 5.01 -1.56 10.67
C ALA A 183 3.85 -0.90 9.92
N LYS A 184 3.55 -1.48 8.75
CA LYS A 184 2.47 -1.10 7.83
C LYS A 184 1.06 -1.29 8.38
N THR A 185 0.82 -2.35 9.16
CA THR A 185 -0.55 -2.70 9.61
C THR A 185 -0.84 -2.29 11.05
N HIS A 186 0.18 -2.22 11.91
CA HIS A 186 0.00 -2.04 13.35
C HIS A 186 0.76 -0.86 13.92
N ILE A 187 2.09 -0.77 13.69
CA ILE A 187 2.92 0.25 14.35
C ILE A 187 2.45 1.65 14.01
N ARG A 188 2.06 1.91 12.75
CA ARG A 188 1.55 3.23 12.34
C ARG A 188 0.38 3.73 13.19
N TYR A 189 -0.50 2.83 13.63
CA TYR A 189 -1.64 3.17 14.51
C TYR A 189 -1.32 3.13 16.01
N MET A 190 -0.12 2.68 16.39
CA MET A 190 0.29 2.50 17.79
C MET A 190 1.35 3.52 18.24
N VAL A 191 1.90 4.34 17.32
CA VAL A 191 2.79 5.43 17.70
C VAL A 191 2.00 6.49 18.48
N GLY A 192 2.27 6.66 19.78
CA GLY A 192 1.63 7.74 20.53
C GLY A 192 1.30 7.53 22.00
N GLY A 193 1.55 6.35 22.61
CA GLY A 193 1.06 5.95 23.95
C GLY A 193 1.17 6.90 25.17
N ALA A 194 0.97 6.41 26.39
CA ALA A 194 0.86 7.27 27.59
C ALA A 194 2.22 7.78 28.10
N LEU A 195 2.35 9.10 28.33
CA LEU A 195 3.52 9.71 28.96
C LEU A 195 3.16 10.08 30.40
N MET A 196 3.96 9.62 31.37
CA MET A 196 3.72 9.90 32.79
C MET A 196 4.32 11.27 33.10
N LEU A 197 3.47 12.27 33.34
CA LEU A 197 3.78 13.66 33.71
C LEU A 197 4.46 14.55 32.66
N VAL A 198 3.66 15.24 31.83
CA VAL A 198 3.97 16.62 31.40
C VAL A 198 2.66 17.40 31.27
N MET A 199 2.56 18.57 31.88
CA MET A 199 1.46 19.51 31.64
C MET A 199 1.66 20.12 30.24
N ARG A 200 0.98 19.56 29.23
CA ARG A 200 1.05 20.05 27.83
C ARG A 200 -0.32 20.54 27.38
N PHE A 201 -0.32 21.62 26.61
CA PHE A 201 -1.47 22.03 25.83
C PHE A 201 -1.57 21.15 24.59
N CYS A 202 -2.76 20.61 24.32
CA CYS A 202 -3.06 19.95 23.05
C CYS A 202 -3.61 21.01 22.09
N ILE A 203 -2.97 21.18 20.93
CA ILE A 203 -3.38 22.12 19.90
C ILE A 203 -3.66 21.31 18.65
N ALA A 204 -4.87 21.43 18.09
CA ALA A 204 -5.24 20.87 16.80
C ALA A 204 -5.13 21.98 15.74
N LEU A 205 -4.38 21.71 14.67
CA LEU A 205 -4.19 22.62 13.55
C LEU A 205 -4.67 21.93 12.27
N ASN A 206 -5.52 22.60 11.50
CA ASN A 206 -5.89 22.18 10.15
C ASN A 206 -5.41 23.26 9.18
N PHE A 207 -4.57 22.87 8.22
CA PHE A 207 -4.12 23.74 7.14
C PHE A 207 -4.82 23.30 5.85
N LEU A 208 -5.40 24.23 5.09
CA LEU A 208 -5.84 23.93 3.73
C LEU A 208 -4.60 23.84 2.83
N SER A 209 -4.45 22.76 2.08
CA SER A 209 -3.55 22.69 0.92
C SER A 209 -4.16 23.50 -0.25
N ALA A 210 -4.38 24.80 -0.04
CA ALA A 210 -4.72 25.73 -1.10
C ALA A 210 -3.54 26.67 -1.28
N LEU A 211 -2.55 26.25 -2.07
CA LEU A 211 -1.72 27.16 -2.86
C LEU A 211 -1.14 26.39 -4.05
N VAL A 212 -2.01 26.15 -5.04
CA VAL A 212 -1.57 26.14 -6.44
C VAL A 212 -1.09 27.56 -6.69
N LEU A 213 0.22 27.78 -6.59
CA LEU A 213 0.85 28.98 -7.12
C LEU A 213 0.85 28.83 -8.65
N TYR A 214 0.12 29.73 -9.30
CA TYR A 214 0.29 30.06 -10.71
C TYR A 214 1.73 30.49 -11.01
#